data_AF-A0AAW8F5A0-F1
#
_entry.id   AF-A0AAW8F5A0-F1
#
_cell.length_a   1.000
_cell.length_b   1.000
_cell.length_c   1.000
_cell.angle_alpha   90.00
_cell.angle_beta   90.00
_cell.angle_gamma   90.00
#
_symmetry.space_group_name_H-M   'P 1'
#
loop_
_entity.id
_entity.type
_entity.pdbx_description
1 polymer ?
#
loop_
_entity_poly.entity_id
_entity_poly.type
_entity_poly.pdbx_seq_one_letter_code
_entity_poly.pdbx_strand_id
1 'polypeptide(L)'
;MTYTSSARQPGPEPRPAWSRGAERPPGGPESSAASSAVNDSNVVPITAAHTARQGASRHADTSLPSPETSAKGKKSTPTAGKVRADALRLLGCARIATVQQMAEVITKEESDGRSYVRRAMKELAELGLAETNGKVGKEQIWNLTVAGQKALSEGNELPLRPKAGTGAKAVRAGLGPHGVAVTDMILAYTDTVLSGDRECLTDWQVEVNHAIRETGLSFNTDAVLAVPTKTSEVRLFELDNSTMSQARLAKEVWDYERYAGHRVWEGARGTNGRTYPFWQRHRYTRSERFPLLYVVLAGKEEHLLDNRRQALTADVKGITVAVWVNTLPRLKRGEPWYEIGVDDPHRRRERYPEPAGR
;
A
#
# COMPACT_ATOMS: atom_id res chain seq x y z
N MET A 1 58.63 -29.42 -32.67
CA MET A 1 59.48 -28.74 -31.68
C MET A 1 58.57 -27.99 -30.74
N THR A 2 58.54 -28.43 -29.49
CA THR A 2 57.57 -28.08 -28.46
C THR A 2 58.19 -27.04 -27.54
N TYR A 3 57.58 -25.85 -27.44
CA TYR A 3 57.98 -24.84 -26.45
C TYR A 3 56.93 -24.79 -25.34
N THR A 4 57.34 -25.29 -24.17
CA THR A 4 56.71 -25.09 -22.86
C THR A 4 56.99 -23.67 -22.37
N SER A 5 55.96 -22.97 -21.89
CA SER A 5 56.14 -21.80 -21.02
C SER A 5 55.10 -21.80 -19.90
N SER A 6 55.61 -22.00 -18.68
CA SER A 6 54.91 -21.94 -17.41
C SER A 6 54.52 -20.50 -17.04
N ALA A 7 53.31 -20.30 -16.54
CA ALA A 7 52.98 -19.16 -15.69
C ALA A 7 52.13 -19.63 -14.50
N ARG A 8 52.63 -19.27 -13.31
CA ARG A 8 52.18 -19.66 -11.96
C ARG A 8 50.76 -19.17 -11.62
N GLN A 9 50.00 -20.01 -10.92
CA GLN A 9 48.85 -19.59 -10.13
C GLN A 9 49.29 -18.96 -8.80
N PRO A 10 48.62 -17.89 -8.31
CA PRO A 10 48.79 -17.41 -6.95
C PRO A 10 48.04 -18.29 -5.94
N GLY A 11 48.69 -18.58 -4.82
CA GLY A 11 48.16 -19.44 -3.74
C GLY A 11 47.10 -18.77 -2.87
N PRO A 12 46.32 -19.56 -2.10
CA PRO A 12 45.20 -19.07 -1.30
C PRO A 12 45.65 -18.43 0.02
N GLU A 13 44.99 -17.33 0.41
CA GLU A 13 45.15 -16.66 1.71
C GLU A 13 44.59 -17.49 2.88
N PRO A 14 45.19 -17.39 4.08
CA PRO A 14 44.80 -18.16 5.25
C PRO A 14 43.59 -17.56 6.01
N ARG A 15 42.66 -18.44 6.40
CA ARG A 15 41.55 -18.14 7.32
C ARG A 15 42.02 -18.12 8.78
N PRO A 16 41.54 -17.21 9.64
CA PRO A 16 41.82 -17.28 11.06
C PRO A 16 40.95 -18.34 11.76
N ALA A 17 41.63 -19.23 12.47
CA ALA A 17 41.08 -20.25 13.35
C ALA A 17 40.68 -19.65 14.70
N TRP A 18 39.47 -19.96 15.18
CA TRP A 18 39.09 -19.79 16.58
C TRP A 18 38.68 -21.15 17.13
N SER A 19 39.51 -21.67 18.03
CA SER A 19 39.30 -22.94 18.71
C SER A 19 38.51 -22.73 20.01
N ARG A 20 37.64 -23.72 20.21
CA ARG A 20 36.72 -24.02 21.29
C ARG A 20 37.36 -24.02 22.69
N GLY A 21 36.63 -23.50 23.68
CA GLY A 21 36.77 -23.86 25.10
C GLY A 21 35.38 -24.11 25.67
N ALA A 22 35.13 -25.33 26.15
CA ALA A 22 33.86 -25.80 26.69
C ALA A 22 33.93 -25.84 28.21
N GLU A 23 32.82 -25.55 28.90
CA GLU A 23 32.37 -26.28 30.09
C GLU A 23 30.91 -25.92 30.42
N ARG A 24 30.18 -26.90 30.94
CA ARG A 24 28.71 -26.94 31.16
C ARG A 24 28.45 -27.28 32.65
N PRO A 25 27.19 -27.33 33.13
CA PRO A 25 26.61 -26.51 34.21
C PRO A 25 26.58 -27.23 35.59
N PRO A 26 25.93 -26.67 36.64
CA PRO A 26 24.50 -26.97 36.88
C PRO A 26 23.69 -25.87 37.62
N GLY A 27 22.36 -25.98 37.59
CA GLY A 27 21.48 -25.42 38.65
C GLY A 27 20.27 -24.60 38.18
N GLY A 28 19.12 -25.25 38.06
CA GLY A 28 17.82 -24.59 38.34
C GLY A 28 17.63 -24.41 39.87
N PRO A 29 16.59 -23.69 40.34
CA PRO A 29 15.21 -24.04 40.02
C PRO A 29 14.28 -22.86 39.68
N GLU A 30 13.08 -23.26 39.29
CA GLU A 30 11.87 -22.52 38.94
C GLU A 30 11.51 -21.36 39.89
N SER A 31 10.97 -20.27 39.33
CA SER A 31 9.71 -19.70 39.85
C SER A 31 9.04 -18.80 38.82
N SER A 32 7.80 -19.20 38.52
CA SER A 32 6.77 -18.48 37.80
C SER A 32 6.46 -17.13 38.42
N ALA A 33 6.36 -16.08 37.59
CA ALA A 33 5.40 -15.01 37.84
C ALA A 33 5.06 -14.27 36.53
N ALA A 34 3.79 -14.37 36.19
CA ALA A 34 2.98 -13.52 35.34
C ALA A 34 3.61 -12.20 34.85
N SER A 35 3.50 -11.97 33.54
CA SER A 35 3.20 -10.64 33.03
C SER A 35 2.27 -10.78 31.83
N SER A 36 0.99 -10.76 32.14
CA SER A 36 -0.09 -10.25 31.31
C SER A 36 0.33 -8.90 30.70
N ALA A 37 0.70 -8.89 29.43
CA ALA A 37 0.75 -7.70 28.58
C ALA A 37 -0.45 -7.80 27.63
N VAL A 38 -1.58 -7.18 27.97
CA VAL A 38 -1.93 -5.81 27.56
C VAL A 38 -1.94 -5.69 26.03
N ASN A 39 -3.15 -5.79 25.50
CA ASN A 39 -3.56 -5.41 24.15
C ASN A 39 -2.97 -4.05 23.78
N ASP A 40 -2.11 -4.02 22.76
CA ASP A 40 -1.90 -2.82 21.93
C ASP A 40 -1.22 -3.19 20.60
N SER A 41 -1.90 -4.09 19.87
CA SER A 41 -1.75 -4.20 18.42
C SER A 41 -2.63 -3.13 17.80
N ASN A 42 -2.02 -1.98 17.49
CA ASN A 42 -2.64 -0.90 16.70
C ASN A 42 -2.80 -1.31 15.23
N VAL A 43 -3.49 -2.42 15.00
CA VAL A 43 -3.89 -2.88 13.68
C VAL A 43 -5.34 -2.46 13.52
N VAL A 44 -5.58 -1.24 13.03
CA VAL A 44 -6.94 -0.75 12.76
C VAL A 44 -7.49 -1.57 11.58
N PRO A 45 -8.56 -2.36 11.73
CA PRO A 45 -9.12 -3.15 10.63
C PRO A 45 -9.40 -2.26 9.40
N ILE A 46 -9.02 -2.70 8.21
CA ILE A 46 -9.46 -2.04 6.98
C ILE A 46 -10.81 -2.62 6.60
N THR A 47 -11.84 -1.76 6.53
CA THR A 47 -13.18 -2.09 6.02
C THR A 47 -13.57 -1.08 4.96
N ALA A 48 -14.28 -1.52 3.92
CA ALA A 48 -14.90 -0.60 2.95
C ALA A 48 -15.79 0.41 3.67
N ALA A 49 -15.79 1.67 3.22
CA ALA A 49 -16.49 2.77 3.90
C ALA A 49 -18.03 2.64 3.84
N HIS A 50 -18.57 1.76 3.00
CA HIS A 50 -20.00 1.66 2.75
C HIS A 50 -20.70 0.67 3.69
N THR A 51 -21.07 1.14 4.88
CA THR A 51 -22.25 0.60 5.56
C THR A 51 -23.38 1.61 5.39
N ALA A 52 -24.41 1.24 4.63
CA ALA A 52 -25.60 2.07 4.43
C ALA A 52 -26.20 2.48 5.79
N ARG A 53 -26.34 3.79 6.03
CA ARG A 53 -26.93 4.33 7.26
C ARG A 53 -28.28 4.98 6.94
N GLN A 54 -29.35 4.22 7.16
CA GLN A 54 -30.66 4.78 7.50
C GLN A 54 -30.67 5.12 9.00
N GLY A 55 -31.20 6.30 9.35
CA GLY A 55 -31.53 6.66 10.73
C GLY A 55 -31.28 8.13 11.05
N ALA A 56 -32.35 8.92 10.97
CA ALA A 56 -32.41 10.35 11.25
C ALA A 56 -32.17 10.70 12.73
N SER A 57 -31.47 11.81 13.00
CA SER A 57 -31.78 12.73 14.10
C SER A 57 -31.10 14.09 13.88
N ARG A 58 -31.78 15.15 14.33
CA ARG A 58 -31.65 16.55 13.91
C ARG A 58 -30.54 17.34 14.65
N HIS A 59 -30.15 18.45 13.98
CA HIS A 59 -29.55 19.70 14.47
C HIS A 59 -28.02 19.79 14.73
N ALA A 60 -27.30 20.26 13.71
CA ALA A 60 -26.59 21.55 13.73
C ALA A 60 -26.37 22.00 12.26
N ASP A 61 -26.74 23.23 11.95
CA ASP A 61 -26.86 23.75 10.58
C ASP A 61 -25.47 23.99 9.94
N THR A 62 -25.05 23.06 9.09
CA THR A 62 -23.87 23.15 8.21
C THR A 62 -24.23 22.61 6.82
N SER A 63 -25.39 23.03 6.33
CA SER A 63 -25.98 22.47 5.11
C SER A 63 -25.40 23.14 3.85
N LEU A 64 -24.65 22.37 3.05
CA LEU A 64 -24.39 22.69 1.64
C LEU A 64 -25.71 22.65 0.85
N PRO A 65 -25.89 23.47 -0.20
CA PRO A 65 -27.17 23.58 -0.91
C PRO A 65 -27.51 22.28 -1.65
N SER A 66 -28.75 21.82 -1.47
CA SER A 66 -29.33 20.71 -2.25
C SER A 66 -29.70 21.20 -3.66
N PRO A 67 -29.46 20.42 -4.73
CA PRO A 67 -29.89 20.80 -6.07
C PRO A 67 -31.36 20.43 -6.29
N GLU A 68 -32.16 21.41 -6.69
CA GLU A 68 -33.51 21.22 -7.17
C GLU A 68 -33.54 20.39 -8.47
N THR A 69 -34.65 19.68 -8.64
CA THR A 69 -34.95 18.74 -9.71
C THR A 69 -35.20 19.43 -11.06
N SER A 70 -34.72 18.76 -12.11
CA SER A 70 -35.21 18.81 -13.49
C SER A 70 -34.91 20.05 -14.37
N ALA A 71 -33.87 19.94 -15.19
CA ALA A 71 -33.91 20.39 -16.59
C ALA A 71 -32.87 19.64 -17.44
N LYS A 72 -33.34 19.08 -18.56
CA LYS A 72 -32.55 18.43 -19.62
C LYS A 72 -31.34 19.27 -20.07
N GLY A 73 -30.18 18.62 -20.16
CA GLY A 73 -29.20 18.84 -21.23
C GLY A 73 -28.41 20.16 -21.22
N LYS A 74 -27.65 20.45 -20.17
CA LYS A 74 -26.42 21.27 -20.27
C LYS A 74 -25.31 20.60 -19.46
N LYS A 75 -24.18 20.25 -20.11
CA LYS A 75 -22.96 19.81 -19.42
C LYS A 75 -22.53 20.95 -18.49
N SER A 76 -22.82 20.85 -17.20
CA SER A 76 -22.52 21.90 -16.21
C SER A 76 -21.03 21.92 -15.89
N THR A 77 -20.42 23.10 -15.97
CA THR A 77 -19.08 23.34 -15.44
C THR A 77 -19.07 23.03 -13.95
N PRO A 78 -18.10 22.25 -13.42
CA PRO A 78 -18.04 21.95 -12.00
C PRO A 78 -17.88 23.25 -11.20
N THR A 79 -18.65 23.40 -10.11
CA THR A 79 -18.57 24.58 -9.25
C THR A 79 -17.23 24.61 -8.52
N ALA A 80 -16.70 25.81 -8.24
CA ALA A 80 -15.42 25.96 -7.55
C ALA A 80 -15.39 25.26 -6.17
N GLY A 81 -16.52 25.24 -5.46
CA GLY A 81 -16.66 24.50 -4.20
C GLY A 81 -16.49 22.98 -4.38
N LYS A 82 -17.09 22.42 -5.43
CA LYS A 82 -16.97 20.98 -5.73
C LYS A 82 -15.53 20.59 -6.11
N VAL A 83 -14.88 21.37 -6.98
CA VAL A 83 -13.47 21.12 -7.39
C VAL A 83 -12.55 21.10 -6.17
N ARG A 84 -12.77 22.01 -5.21
CA ARG A 84 -12.01 22.07 -3.96
C ARG A 84 -12.20 20.82 -3.10
N ALA A 85 -13.45 20.39 -2.90
CA ALA A 85 -13.77 19.20 -2.13
C ALA A 85 -13.19 17.94 -2.77
N ASP A 86 -13.33 17.79 -4.10
CA ASP A 86 -12.79 16.62 -4.82
C ASP A 86 -11.24 16.59 -4.76
N ALA A 87 -10.56 17.74 -4.86
CA ALA A 87 -9.11 17.82 -4.70
C ALA A 87 -8.65 17.46 -3.28
N LEU A 88 -9.37 17.93 -2.27
CA LEU A 88 -9.12 17.60 -0.86
C LEU A 88 -9.23 16.09 -0.64
N ARG A 89 -10.32 15.46 -1.12
CA ARG A 89 -10.55 14.01 -1.04
C ARG A 89 -9.45 13.22 -1.73
N LEU A 90 -9.08 13.59 -2.96
CA LEU A 90 -8.04 12.90 -3.71
C LEU A 90 -6.69 12.95 -2.98
N LEU A 91 -6.28 14.11 -2.44
CA LEU A 91 -5.06 14.22 -1.65
C LEU A 91 -5.16 13.49 -0.30
N GLY A 92 -6.36 13.34 0.26
CA GLY A 92 -6.59 12.50 1.44
C GLY A 92 -6.34 11.01 1.17
N CYS A 93 -6.68 10.56 -0.04
CA CYS A 93 -6.53 9.17 -0.47
C CYS A 93 -5.09 8.87 -0.92
N ALA A 94 -4.59 9.61 -1.91
CA ALA A 94 -3.30 9.39 -2.56
C ALA A 94 -2.11 10.06 -1.86
N ARG A 95 -2.36 10.90 -0.85
CA ARG A 95 -1.38 11.68 -0.05
C ARG A 95 -0.61 12.76 -0.81
N ILE A 96 -0.17 12.49 -2.03
CA ILE A 96 0.47 13.47 -2.92
C ILE A 96 -0.08 13.38 -4.34
N ALA A 97 -0.24 14.52 -5.02
CA ALA A 97 -0.65 14.55 -6.42
C ALA A 97 -0.19 15.83 -7.11
N THR A 98 -0.14 15.81 -8.44
CA THR A 98 0.04 17.00 -9.28
C THR A 98 -1.31 17.60 -9.67
N VAL A 99 -1.32 18.86 -10.13
CA VAL A 99 -2.53 19.50 -10.68
C VAL A 99 -3.05 18.76 -11.90
N GLN A 100 -2.16 18.18 -12.70
CA GLN A 100 -2.54 17.37 -13.85
C GLN A 100 -3.31 16.12 -13.42
N GLN A 101 -2.77 15.32 -12.50
CA GLN A 101 -3.44 14.12 -11.97
C GLN A 101 -4.79 14.46 -11.32
N MET A 102 -4.84 15.56 -10.57
CA MET A 102 -6.10 16.04 -9.99
C MET A 102 -7.10 16.46 -11.07
N ALA A 103 -6.67 17.08 -12.18
CA ALA A 103 -7.55 17.46 -13.26
C ALA A 103 -8.12 16.24 -14.01
N GLU A 104 -7.32 15.19 -14.22
CA GLU A 104 -7.76 13.91 -14.82
C GLU A 104 -8.94 13.31 -14.04
N VAL A 105 -8.91 13.42 -12.71
CA VAL A 105 -10.00 12.94 -11.85
C VAL A 105 -11.16 13.93 -11.76
N ILE A 106 -10.89 15.21 -11.51
CA ILE A 106 -11.92 16.16 -11.11
C ILE A 106 -12.70 16.67 -12.32
N THR A 107 -12.03 16.82 -13.44
CA THR A 107 -12.64 17.29 -14.68
C THR A 107 -12.96 16.13 -15.63
N LYS A 108 -13.95 16.30 -16.50
CA LYS A 108 -14.23 15.30 -17.53
C LYS A 108 -13.15 15.41 -18.61
N GLU A 109 -12.78 14.29 -19.23
CA GLU A 109 -11.68 14.17 -20.21
C GLU A 109 -11.68 15.23 -21.34
N GLU A 110 -12.84 15.84 -21.64
CA GLU A 110 -13.00 16.83 -22.72
C GLU A 110 -12.64 18.29 -22.33
N SER A 111 -12.35 18.61 -21.06
CA SER A 111 -12.01 19.99 -20.65
C SER A 111 -10.64 20.10 -19.99
N ASP A 112 -9.87 21.14 -20.33
CA ASP A 112 -8.60 21.45 -19.66
C ASP A 112 -8.88 22.01 -18.25
N GLY A 113 -9.15 21.10 -17.32
CA GLY A 113 -9.49 21.37 -15.93
C GLY A 113 -8.37 21.94 -15.07
N ARG A 114 -7.13 21.98 -15.60
CA ARG A 114 -5.94 22.34 -14.82
C ARG A 114 -6.03 23.74 -14.24
N SER A 115 -6.66 24.68 -14.93
CA SER A 115 -6.85 26.06 -14.43
C SER A 115 -7.80 26.12 -13.23
N TYR A 116 -8.90 25.36 -13.25
CA TYR A 116 -9.83 25.28 -12.12
C TYR A 116 -9.18 24.60 -10.91
N VAL A 117 -8.50 23.49 -11.14
CA VAL A 117 -7.79 22.76 -10.08
C VAL A 117 -6.67 23.62 -9.50
N ARG A 118 -5.87 24.30 -10.33
CA ARG A 118 -4.81 25.20 -9.84
C ARG A 118 -5.37 26.32 -8.96
N ARG A 119 -6.52 26.89 -9.32
CA ARG A 119 -7.21 27.88 -8.49
C ARG A 119 -7.67 27.28 -7.17
N ALA A 120 -8.33 26.12 -7.20
CA ALA A 120 -8.78 25.43 -6.00
C ALA A 120 -7.62 25.09 -5.05
N MET A 121 -6.48 24.64 -5.58
CA MET A 121 -5.29 24.34 -4.80
C MET A 121 -4.65 25.58 -4.17
N LYS A 122 -4.65 26.72 -4.87
CA LYS A 122 -4.22 28.00 -4.28
C LYS A 122 -5.12 28.41 -3.12
N GLU A 123 -6.44 28.34 -3.30
CA GLU A 123 -7.40 28.65 -2.23
C GLU A 123 -7.25 27.70 -1.03
N LEU A 124 -7.02 26.40 -1.26
CA LEU A 124 -6.72 25.45 -0.18
C LEU A 124 -5.41 25.77 0.55
N ALA A 125 -4.40 26.28 -0.16
CA ALA A 125 -3.15 26.71 0.45
C ALA A 125 -3.30 28.00 1.26
N GLU A 126 -4.07 28.97 0.78
CA GLU A 126 -4.42 30.19 1.51
C GLU A 126 -5.17 29.87 2.82
N LEU A 127 -6.00 28.83 2.81
CA LEU A 127 -6.69 28.31 3.99
C LEU A 127 -5.79 27.42 4.89
N GLY A 128 -4.52 27.20 4.51
CA GLY A 128 -3.59 26.35 5.25
C GLY A 128 -3.93 24.86 5.24
N LEU A 129 -4.78 24.39 4.32
CA LEU A 129 -5.24 22.99 4.22
C LEU A 129 -4.35 22.15 3.29
N ALA A 130 -3.71 22.78 2.31
CA ALA A 130 -2.80 22.13 1.39
C ALA A 130 -1.52 22.95 1.20
N GLU A 131 -0.46 22.31 0.71
CA GLU A 131 0.82 22.96 0.45
C GLU A 131 1.55 22.26 -0.71
N THR A 132 2.56 22.93 -1.26
CA THR A 132 3.50 22.32 -2.21
C THR A 132 4.84 22.09 -1.52
N ASN A 133 5.41 20.90 -1.68
CA ASN A 133 6.69 20.53 -1.05
C ASN A 133 7.77 20.10 -2.05
N GLY A 134 7.53 20.28 -3.35
CA GLY A 134 8.50 19.92 -4.38
C GLY A 134 7.89 19.92 -5.77
N LYS A 135 8.63 19.37 -6.73
CA LYS A 135 8.20 19.27 -8.12
C LYS A 135 8.63 17.95 -8.74
N VAL A 136 7.83 17.43 -9.66
CA VAL A 136 8.23 16.39 -10.61
C VAL A 136 8.27 17.03 -12.00
N GLY A 137 9.45 17.11 -12.59
CA GLY A 137 9.66 17.88 -13.82
C GLY A 137 9.27 19.35 -13.62
N LYS A 138 8.20 19.79 -14.29
CA LYS A 138 7.64 21.15 -14.21
C LYS A 138 6.42 21.25 -13.29
N GLU A 139 5.85 20.12 -12.87
CA GLU A 139 4.61 20.07 -12.09
C GLU A 139 4.91 20.15 -10.58
N GLN A 140 4.14 20.96 -9.87
CA GLN A 140 4.21 21.06 -8.41
C GLN A 140 3.57 19.82 -7.77
N ILE A 141 4.21 19.31 -6.71
CA ILE A 141 3.68 18.21 -5.91
C ILE A 141 2.90 18.82 -4.75
N TRP A 142 1.60 18.55 -4.72
CA TRP A 142 0.71 19.00 -3.67
C TRP A 142 0.47 17.91 -2.64
N ASN A 143 0.29 18.30 -1.38
CA ASN A 143 -0.13 17.44 -0.29
C ASN A 143 -0.99 18.21 0.71
N LEU A 144 -1.76 17.48 1.51
CA LEU A 144 -2.46 18.06 2.65
C LEU A 144 -1.49 18.43 3.77
N THR A 145 -1.81 19.51 4.48
CA THR A 145 -1.24 19.82 5.79
C THR A 145 -1.90 18.94 6.86
N VAL A 146 -1.41 19.00 8.10
CA VAL A 146 -2.09 18.36 9.25
C VAL A 146 -3.51 18.92 9.41
N ALA A 147 -3.70 20.23 9.20
CA ALA A 147 -5.01 20.86 9.25
C ALA A 147 -5.94 20.36 8.13
N GLY A 148 -5.43 20.17 6.91
CA GLY A 148 -6.19 19.59 5.79
C GLY A 148 -6.63 18.16 6.05
N GLN A 149 -5.75 17.32 6.60
CA GLN A 149 -6.12 15.95 7.00
C GLN A 149 -7.17 15.93 8.10
N LYS A 150 -7.04 16.81 9.09
CA LYS A 150 -8.02 16.97 10.17
C LYS A 150 -9.38 17.40 9.62
N ALA A 151 -9.42 18.39 8.72
CA ALA A 151 -10.65 18.88 8.10
C ALA A 151 -11.42 17.77 7.35
N LEU A 152 -10.72 16.88 6.63
CA LEU A 152 -11.34 15.71 5.99
C LEU A 152 -11.96 14.74 6.99
N SER A 153 -11.26 14.50 8.09
CA SER A 153 -11.73 13.55 9.10
C SER A 153 -12.93 14.07 9.88
N GLU A 154 -12.97 15.37 10.20
CA GLU A 154 -14.10 16.00 10.89
C GLU A 154 -15.35 16.06 10.00
N GLY A 155 -15.15 16.15 8.68
CA GLY A 155 -16.24 16.04 7.70
C GLY A 155 -16.78 14.61 7.51
N ASN A 156 -16.24 13.60 8.20
CA ASN A 156 -16.52 12.18 7.99
C ASN A 156 -16.30 11.69 6.54
N GLU A 157 -15.49 12.41 5.75
CA GLU A 157 -15.25 12.02 4.36
C GLU A 157 -14.21 10.91 4.25
N LEU A 158 -13.27 10.85 5.20
CA LEU A 158 -12.26 9.80 5.30
C LEU A 158 -12.00 9.47 6.78
N PRO A 159 -11.65 8.22 7.13
CA PRO A 159 -11.28 7.87 8.49
C PRO A 159 -10.06 8.68 8.94
N LEU A 160 -10.08 9.17 10.19
CA LEU A 160 -8.95 9.88 10.78
C LEU A 160 -7.69 9.00 10.73
N ARG A 161 -6.56 9.59 10.30
CA ARG A 161 -5.26 8.91 10.23
C ARG A 161 -4.24 9.61 11.15
N PRO A 162 -4.29 9.42 12.49
CA PRO A 162 -3.53 10.21 13.45
C PRO A 162 -2.00 10.14 13.30
N LYS A 163 -1.50 9.09 12.62
CA LYS A 163 -0.07 8.83 12.42
C LYS A 163 0.36 8.83 10.95
N ALA A 164 -0.54 9.17 10.02
CA ALA A 164 -0.13 9.31 8.62
C ALA A 164 0.86 10.48 8.52
N GLY A 165 2.06 10.22 8.00
CA GLY A 165 2.99 11.30 7.71
C GLY A 165 2.34 12.28 6.72
N THR A 166 2.70 13.56 6.79
CA THR A 166 2.31 14.48 5.72
C THR A 166 3.06 14.13 4.45
N GLY A 167 2.47 14.43 3.28
CA GLY A 167 3.17 14.30 1.99
C GLY A 167 4.49 15.08 1.98
N ALA A 168 4.53 16.22 2.68
CA ALA A 168 5.72 17.04 2.91
C ALA A 168 6.95 16.25 3.36
N LYS A 169 6.79 15.37 4.36
CA LYS A 169 7.89 14.56 4.90
C LYS A 169 8.42 13.58 3.84
N ALA A 170 7.52 12.96 3.08
CA ALA A 170 7.89 12.03 2.01
C ALA A 170 8.63 12.76 0.88
N VAL A 171 8.14 13.94 0.46
CA VAL A 171 8.79 14.72 -0.59
C VAL A 171 10.18 15.20 -0.16
N ARG A 172 10.34 15.69 1.08
CA ARG A 172 11.66 16.06 1.64
C ARG A 172 12.63 14.88 1.73
N ALA A 173 12.12 13.66 1.91
CA ALA A 173 12.91 12.44 1.88
C ALA A 173 13.24 11.94 0.47
N GLY A 174 12.88 12.69 -0.58
CA GLY A 174 13.14 12.33 -1.98
C GLY A 174 12.12 11.34 -2.57
N LEU A 175 11.03 11.03 -1.85
CA LEU A 175 10.01 10.07 -2.29
C LEU A 175 8.90 10.70 -3.14
N GLY A 176 8.99 12.00 -3.45
CA GLY A 176 8.03 12.72 -4.26
C GLY A 176 7.71 12.06 -5.61
N PRO A 177 8.73 11.71 -6.44
CA PRO A 177 8.49 11.02 -7.71
C PRO A 177 7.81 9.65 -7.55
N HIS A 178 8.17 8.90 -6.51
CA HIS A 178 7.56 7.59 -6.24
C HIS A 178 6.09 7.74 -5.82
N GLY A 179 5.76 8.63 -4.89
CA GLY A 179 4.36 8.82 -4.51
C GLY A 179 3.49 9.41 -5.64
N VAL A 180 4.06 10.24 -6.53
CA VAL A 180 3.35 10.69 -7.76
C VAL A 180 3.05 9.48 -8.66
N ALA A 181 3.98 8.54 -8.79
CA ALA A 181 3.76 7.32 -9.55
C ALA A 181 2.77 6.35 -8.85
N VAL A 182 2.66 6.36 -7.51
CA VAL A 182 1.60 5.63 -6.78
C VAL A 182 0.23 6.22 -7.12
N THR A 183 0.12 7.55 -7.18
CA THR A 183 -1.09 8.23 -7.63
C THR A 183 -1.45 7.84 -9.07
N ASP A 184 -0.49 7.84 -9.99
CA ASP A 184 -0.71 7.37 -11.37
C ASP A 184 -1.24 5.93 -11.42
N MET A 185 -0.70 5.03 -10.59
CA MET A 185 -1.17 3.65 -10.49
C MET A 185 -2.62 3.58 -10.00
N ILE A 186 -2.97 4.32 -8.95
CA ILE A 186 -4.34 4.38 -8.39
C ILE A 186 -5.32 4.84 -9.46
N LEU A 187 -4.99 5.90 -10.20
CA LEU A 187 -5.83 6.44 -11.27
C LEU A 187 -5.99 5.42 -12.40
N ALA A 188 -4.88 4.89 -12.91
CA ALA A 188 -4.90 3.91 -14.00
C ALA A 188 -5.70 2.66 -13.63
N TYR A 189 -5.56 2.15 -12.41
CA TYR A 189 -6.34 1.01 -11.93
C TYR A 189 -7.83 1.32 -11.84
N THR A 190 -8.17 2.48 -11.29
CA THR A 190 -9.57 2.91 -11.13
C THR A 190 -10.24 3.05 -12.50
N ASP A 191 -9.56 3.68 -13.45
CA ASP A 191 -10.11 3.90 -14.80
C ASP A 191 -10.27 2.60 -15.59
N THR A 192 -9.27 1.72 -15.54
CA THR A 192 -9.24 0.54 -16.42
C THR A 192 -9.85 -0.72 -15.82
N VAL A 193 -9.71 -0.93 -14.51
CA VAL A 193 -10.18 -2.14 -13.82
C VAL A 193 -11.50 -1.90 -13.10
N LEU A 194 -11.69 -0.70 -12.53
CA LEU A 194 -12.93 -0.34 -11.82
C LEU A 194 -13.89 0.47 -12.70
N SER A 195 -13.68 0.49 -14.02
CA SER A 195 -14.52 1.19 -15.00
C SER A 195 -14.70 2.69 -14.72
N GLY A 196 -13.72 3.32 -14.10
CA GLY A 196 -13.74 4.75 -13.75
C GLY A 196 -14.71 5.09 -12.62
N ASP A 197 -15.12 4.12 -11.79
CA ASP A 197 -15.96 4.40 -10.62
C ASP A 197 -15.20 5.25 -9.58
N ARG A 198 -15.48 6.55 -9.62
CA ARG A 198 -14.84 7.55 -8.75
C ARG A 198 -15.21 7.39 -7.28
N GLU A 199 -16.29 6.67 -6.96
CA GLU A 199 -16.64 6.37 -5.57
C GLU A 199 -15.59 5.45 -4.94
N CYS A 200 -14.95 4.59 -5.73
CA CYS A 200 -13.88 3.70 -5.28
C CYS A 200 -12.59 4.45 -4.89
N LEU A 201 -12.42 5.73 -5.26
CA LEU A 201 -11.21 6.49 -4.92
C LEU A 201 -11.05 6.66 -3.41
N THR A 202 -12.16 6.76 -2.66
CA THR A 202 -12.13 6.90 -1.19
C THR A 202 -11.81 5.60 -0.46
N ASP A 203 -11.86 4.46 -1.15
CA ASP A 203 -11.52 3.15 -0.58
C ASP A 203 -10.00 2.85 -0.62
N TRP A 204 -9.20 3.76 -1.18
CA TRP A 204 -7.74 3.65 -1.20
C TRP A 204 -7.08 4.18 0.07
N GLN A 205 -6.08 3.45 0.52
CA GLN A 205 -5.16 3.84 1.59
C GLN A 205 -3.73 3.66 1.12
N VAL A 206 -2.89 4.69 1.27
CA VAL A 206 -1.47 4.63 0.90
C VAL A 206 -0.56 4.46 2.12
N GLU A 207 0.61 3.85 1.91
CA GLU A 207 1.64 3.59 2.93
C GLU A 207 1.09 2.80 4.14
N VAL A 208 0.49 1.65 3.88
CA VAL A 208 -0.10 0.81 4.92
C VAL A 208 0.96 -0.08 5.54
N ASN A 209 1.19 0.07 6.86
CA ASN A 209 2.14 -0.79 7.57
C ASN A 209 1.58 -2.19 7.86
N HIS A 210 2.43 -3.19 7.62
CA HIS A 210 2.24 -4.59 7.98
C HIS A 210 3.37 -5.02 8.89
N ALA A 211 3.06 -5.17 10.17
CA ALA A 211 4.05 -5.57 11.18
C ALA A 211 3.56 -6.77 12.00
N ILE A 212 4.51 -7.67 12.27
CA ILE A 212 4.38 -8.79 13.20
C ILE A 212 5.53 -8.63 14.20
N ARG A 213 5.21 -8.09 15.38
CA ARG A 213 6.21 -7.70 16.37
C ARG A 213 7.03 -8.91 16.85
N GLU A 214 6.38 -10.05 16.99
CA GLU A 214 6.92 -11.30 17.51
C GLU A 214 8.06 -11.84 16.63
N THR A 215 7.99 -11.59 15.32
CA THR A 215 9.00 -12.06 14.34
C THR A 215 9.93 -10.93 13.90
N GLY A 216 9.64 -9.69 14.27
CA GLY A 216 10.32 -8.50 13.76
C GLY A 216 10.01 -8.19 12.29
N LEU A 217 9.11 -8.93 11.62
CA LEU A 217 8.71 -8.63 10.26
C LEU A 217 7.92 -7.32 10.23
N SER A 218 8.39 -6.35 9.44
CA SER A 218 7.70 -5.08 9.23
C SER A 218 8.00 -4.53 7.83
N PHE A 219 6.97 -4.16 7.10
CA PHE A 219 7.07 -3.47 5.81
C PHE A 219 5.85 -2.56 5.63
N ASN A 220 5.90 -1.68 4.62
CA ASN A 220 4.77 -0.84 4.24
C ASN A 220 4.36 -1.20 2.81
N THR A 221 3.08 -1.48 2.61
CA THR A 221 2.47 -1.56 1.28
C THR A 221 2.23 -0.16 0.74
N ASP A 222 2.62 0.09 -0.51
CA ASP A 222 2.47 1.40 -1.15
C ASP A 222 1.00 1.84 -1.22
N ALA A 223 0.09 0.95 -1.61
CA ALA A 223 -1.33 1.20 -1.56
C ALA A 223 -2.19 -0.05 -1.28
N VAL A 224 -3.33 0.16 -0.63
CA VAL A 224 -4.31 -0.86 -0.30
C VAL A 224 -5.70 -0.36 -0.71
N LEU A 225 -6.43 -1.18 -1.46
CA LEU A 225 -7.80 -0.91 -1.88
C LEU A 225 -8.75 -1.85 -1.15
N ALA A 226 -9.76 -1.29 -0.48
CA ALA A 226 -10.90 -2.04 0.03
C ALA A 226 -12.00 -2.07 -1.05
N VAL A 227 -12.10 -3.16 -1.81
CA VAL A 227 -13.11 -3.25 -2.87
C VAL A 227 -14.50 -3.33 -2.23
N PRO A 228 -15.51 -2.61 -2.72
CA PRO A 228 -16.88 -2.65 -2.21
C PRO A 228 -17.62 -3.94 -2.61
N THR A 229 -17.06 -5.10 -2.26
CA THR A 229 -17.68 -6.42 -2.44
C THR A 229 -18.35 -6.89 -1.16
N LYS A 230 -19.25 -7.89 -1.27
CA LYS A 230 -19.92 -8.51 -0.11
C LYS A 230 -18.94 -9.08 0.92
N THR A 231 -17.76 -9.50 0.48
CA THR A 231 -16.68 -10.07 1.30
C THR A 231 -15.67 -9.02 1.77
N SER A 232 -15.85 -7.73 1.43
CA SER A 232 -14.88 -6.66 1.70
C SER A 232 -13.48 -7.07 1.25
N GLU A 233 -13.35 -7.52 -0.01
CA GLU A 233 -12.06 -7.94 -0.56
C GLU A 233 -11.05 -6.81 -0.49
N VAL A 234 -9.85 -7.15 -0.05
CA VAL A 234 -8.73 -6.22 -0.04
C VAL A 234 -7.76 -6.59 -1.15
N ARG A 235 -7.22 -5.56 -1.81
CA ARG A 235 -6.15 -5.69 -2.79
C ARG A 235 -4.94 -4.90 -2.31
N LEU A 236 -3.75 -5.48 -2.43
CA LEU A 236 -2.48 -4.88 -2.03
C LEU A 236 -1.74 -4.46 -3.28
N PHE A 237 -1.09 -3.30 -3.25
CA PHE A 237 -0.36 -2.76 -4.39
C PHE A 237 1.04 -2.33 -3.96
N GLU A 238 2.03 -2.82 -4.69
CA GLU A 238 3.41 -2.34 -4.61
C GLU A 238 3.82 -1.73 -5.94
N LEU A 239 4.42 -0.55 -5.86
CA LEU A 239 4.94 0.16 -7.01
C LEU A 239 6.47 0.16 -6.97
N ASP A 240 7.08 -0.58 -7.89
CA ASP A 240 8.49 -0.40 -8.14
C ASP A 240 8.70 0.69 -9.20
N ASN A 241 9.08 1.89 -8.75
CA ASN A 241 9.50 2.97 -9.64
C ASN A 241 10.95 2.80 -10.14
N SER A 242 11.43 1.56 -10.24
CA SER A 242 12.79 1.21 -10.66
C SER A 242 13.92 1.80 -9.80
N THR A 243 13.62 2.24 -8.58
CA THR A 243 14.60 2.84 -7.66
C THR A 243 15.29 1.81 -6.77
N MET A 244 14.69 0.61 -6.61
CA MET A 244 15.26 -0.47 -5.82
C MET A 244 15.90 -1.56 -6.69
N SER A 245 16.82 -2.33 -6.10
CA SER A 245 17.41 -3.47 -6.79
C SER A 245 16.37 -4.57 -7.04
N GLN A 246 16.62 -5.40 -8.04
CA GLN A 246 15.80 -6.56 -8.37
C GLN A 246 15.63 -7.51 -7.17
N ALA A 247 16.74 -7.82 -6.48
CA ALA A 247 16.72 -8.68 -5.30
C ALA A 247 15.90 -8.09 -4.14
N ARG A 248 15.89 -6.76 -3.98
CA ARG A 248 15.07 -6.10 -2.95
C ARG A 248 13.58 -6.20 -3.27
N LEU A 249 13.19 -5.97 -4.52
CA LEU A 249 11.80 -6.13 -4.95
C LEU A 249 11.31 -7.58 -4.73
N ALA A 250 12.12 -8.56 -5.14
CA ALA A 250 11.80 -9.97 -4.89
C ALA A 250 11.68 -10.26 -3.38
N LYS A 251 12.59 -9.71 -2.55
CA LYS A 251 12.51 -9.85 -1.09
C LYS A 251 11.20 -9.28 -0.54
N GLU A 252 10.75 -8.12 -0.99
CA GLU A 252 9.50 -7.50 -0.55
C GLU A 252 8.30 -8.40 -0.89
N VAL A 253 8.25 -8.94 -2.11
CA VAL A 253 7.24 -9.94 -2.51
C VAL A 253 7.28 -11.20 -1.62
N TRP A 254 8.47 -11.68 -1.24
CA TRP A 254 8.63 -12.77 -0.26
C TRP A 254 8.28 -12.36 1.18
N ASP A 255 8.38 -11.08 1.55
CA ASP A 255 7.95 -10.58 2.88
C ASP A 255 6.42 -10.68 3.00
N TYR A 256 5.66 -10.45 1.92
CA TYR A 256 4.21 -10.72 1.90
C TYR A 256 3.88 -12.17 2.15
N GLU A 257 4.61 -13.10 1.54
CA GLU A 257 4.38 -14.52 1.79
C GLU A 257 4.66 -14.89 3.25
N ARG A 258 5.78 -14.41 3.81
CA ARG A 258 6.11 -14.59 5.23
C ARG A 258 5.02 -14.03 6.14
N TYR A 259 4.50 -12.86 5.83
CA TYR A 259 3.38 -12.26 6.55
C TYR A 259 2.09 -13.09 6.43
N ALA A 260 1.79 -13.57 5.22
CA ALA A 260 0.61 -14.36 4.94
C ALA A 260 0.65 -15.76 5.59
N GLY A 261 1.86 -16.32 5.73
CA GLY A 261 2.12 -17.61 6.37
C GLY A 261 2.16 -17.57 7.90
N HIS A 262 2.32 -16.38 8.50
CA HIS A 262 2.39 -16.27 9.95
C HIS A 262 1.06 -16.62 10.63
N ARG A 263 1.16 -17.42 11.69
CA ARG A 263 0.01 -17.91 12.47
C ARG A 263 0.14 -17.54 13.94
N VAL A 264 -1.01 -17.18 14.52
CA VAL A 264 -1.17 -16.97 15.94
C VAL A 264 -1.96 -18.12 16.54
N TRP A 265 -1.60 -18.50 17.76
CA TRP A 265 -2.34 -19.48 18.54
C TRP A 265 -3.27 -18.77 19.52
N GLU A 266 -4.52 -19.18 19.58
CA GLU A 266 -5.52 -18.71 20.54
C GLU A 266 -6.05 -19.89 21.37
N GLY A 267 -5.88 -19.82 22.69
CA GLY A 267 -6.34 -20.81 23.66
C GLY A 267 -5.82 -20.51 25.07
N ALA A 268 -6.33 -21.19 26.09
CA ALA A 268 -5.72 -21.18 27.42
C ALA A 268 -4.56 -22.19 27.45
N ARG A 269 -3.47 -21.89 28.17
CA ARG A 269 -2.32 -22.81 28.29
C ARG A 269 -2.81 -24.19 28.75
N GLY A 270 -2.41 -25.26 28.05
CA GLY A 270 -2.86 -26.62 28.33
C GLY A 270 -4.25 -27.00 27.80
N THR A 271 -4.88 -26.16 26.96
CA THR A 271 -6.12 -26.50 26.24
C THR A 271 -5.85 -26.76 24.75
N ASN A 272 -6.81 -27.41 24.08
CA ASN A 272 -6.83 -27.55 22.63
C ASN A 272 -7.13 -26.20 21.98
N GLY A 273 -6.15 -25.30 21.96
CA GLY A 273 -6.24 -24.02 21.25
C GLY A 273 -6.28 -24.20 19.74
N ARG A 274 -6.59 -23.13 19.01
CA ARG A 274 -6.63 -23.11 17.55
C ARG A 274 -5.63 -22.12 17.00
N THR A 275 -5.06 -22.44 15.85
CA THR A 275 -4.14 -21.56 15.12
C THR A 275 -4.89 -20.85 13.99
N TYR A 276 -4.66 -19.54 13.88
CA TYR A 276 -5.29 -18.69 12.87
C TYR A 276 -4.22 -17.93 12.08
N PRO A 277 -4.44 -17.64 10.78
CA PRO A 277 -3.58 -16.71 10.06
C PRO A 277 -3.62 -15.34 10.74
N PHE A 278 -2.45 -14.77 11.07
CA PHE A 278 -2.33 -13.49 11.76
C PHE A 278 -3.07 -12.36 11.02
N TRP A 279 -2.85 -12.29 9.71
CA TRP A 279 -3.46 -11.26 8.86
C TRP A 279 -4.98 -11.33 8.89
N GLN A 280 -5.57 -12.54 8.91
CA GLN A 280 -7.02 -12.71 8.94
C GLN A 280 -7.56 -12.29 10.29
N ARG A 281 -6.85 -12.59 11.37
CA ARG A 281 -7.32 -12.26 12.72
C ARG A 281 -7.23 -10.78 13.04
N HIS A 282 -6.18 -10.11 12.56
CA HIS A 282 -5.85 -8.75 13.01
C HIS A 282 -5.99 -7.67 11.94
N ARG A 283 -5.78 -7.98 10.65
CA ARG A 283 -5.69 -6.96 9.59
C ARG A 283 -6.90 -6.96 8.65
N TYR A 284 -7.26 -8.13 8.14
CA TYR A 284 -8.26 -8.35 7.09
C TYR A 284 -9.32 -9.34 7.56
N THR A 285 -10.06 -8.94 8.58
CA THR A 285 -11.00 -9.79 9.33
C THR A 285 -12.18 -10.33 8.53
N ARG A 286 -12.45 -9.72 7.36
CA ARG A 286 -13.52 -10.14 6.46
C ARG A 286 -13.02 -10.93 5.25
N SER A 287 -11.72 -10.98 5.02
CA SER A 287 -11.15 -11.68 3.86
C SER A 287 -11.03 -13.18 4.13
N GLU A 288 -11.53 -13.98 3.20
CA GLU A 288 -11.45 -15.45 3.25
C GLU A 288 -10.07 -15.98 2.83
N ARG A 289 -9.42 -15.28 1.90
CA ARG A 289 -8.08 -15.55 1.40
C ARG A 289 -7.16 -14.39 1.70
N PHE A 290 -5.85 -14.64 1.65
CA PHE A 290 -4.88 -13.57 1.75
C PHE A 290 -5.11 -12.60 0.57
N PRO A 291 -5.14 -11.27 0.81
CA PRO A 291 -5.32 -10.28 -0.24
C PRO A 291 -4.37 -10.49 -1.43
N LEU A 292 -4.90 -10.36 -2.65
CA LEU A 292 -4.12 -10.42 -3.89
C LEU A 292 -3.12 -9.27 -3.93
N LEU A 293 -1.86 -9.60 -4.20
CA LEU A 293 -0.78 -8.62 -4.39
C LEU A 293 -0.65 -8.24 -5.86
N TYR A 294 -0.78 -6.96 -6.15
CA TYR A 294 -0.50 -6.35 -7.44
C TYR A 294 0.87 -5.65 -7.38
N VAL A 295 1.75 -5.99 -8.31
CA VAL A 295 3.05 -5.33 -8.47
C VAL A 295 3.02 -4.50 -9.76
N VAL A 296 3.31 -3.21 -9.65
CA VAL A 296 3.34 -2.29 -10.78
C VAL A 296 4.77 -1.80 -11.00
N LEU A 297 5.32 -2.08 -12.18
CA LEU A 297 6.66 -1.67 -12.57
C LEU A 297 6.60 -0.34 -13.34
N ALA A 298 7.40 0.63 -12.92
CA ALA A 298 7.44 1.98 -13.49
C ALA A 298 8.87 2.55 -13.51
N GLY A 299 9.01 3.78 -13.99
CA GLY A 299 10.26 4.55 -13.90
C GLY A 299 11.33 4.23 -14.95
N LYS A 300 11.03 3.36 -15.93
CA LYS A 300 11.92 3.04 -17.07
C LYS A 300 11.14 2.91 -18.38
N GLU A 301 11.87 2.82 -19.48
CA GLU A 301 11.31 2.47 -20.79
C GLU A 301 10.68 1.07 -20.78
N GLU A 302 9.64 0.86 -21.58
CA GLU A 302 8.79 -0.33 -21.52
C GLU A 302 9.57 -1.64 -21.71
N HIS A 303 10.54 -1.67 -22.62
CA HIS A 303 11.38 -2.85 -22.84
C HIS A 303 12.25 -3.22 -21.62
N LEU A 304 12.67 -2.24 -20.81
CA LEU A 304 13.40 -2.47 -19.56
C LEU A 304 12.47 -2.95 -18.44
N LEU A 305 11.23 -2.45 -18.43
CA LEU A 305 10.21 -2.92 -17.49
C LEU A 305 9.82 -4.38 -17.79
N ASP A 306 9.79 -4.78 -19.06
CA ASP A 306 9.58 -6.18 -19.45
C ASP A 306 10.70 -7.10 -18.97
N ASN A 307 11.95 -6.71 -19.16
CA ASN A 307 13.10 -7.47 -18.63
C ASN A 307 13.00 -7.62 -17.12
N ARG A 308 12.62 -6.54 -16.43
CA ARG A 308 12.44 -6.53 -14.97
C ARG A 308 11.28 -7.41 -14.51
N ARG A 309 10.16 -7.42 -15.25
CA ARG A 309 9.03 -8.33 -15.01
C ARG A 309 9.44 -9.79 -15.12
N GLN A 310 10.18 -10.13 -16.18
CA GLN A 310 10.69 -11.49 -16.39
C GLN A 310 11.64 -11.90 -15.26
N ALA A 311 12.57 -11.02 -14.88
CA ALA A 311 13.48 -11.26 -13.75
C ALA A 311 12.71 -11.48 -12.44
N LEU A 312 11.71 -10.64 -12.15
CA LEU A 312 10.88 -10.80 -10.95
C LEU A 312 10.16 -12.13 -10.95
N THR A 313 9.55 -12.50 -12.07
CA THR A 313 8.87 -13.80 -12.24
C THR A 313 9.80 -14.97 -11.93
N ALA A 314 11.07 -14.90 -12.37
CA ALA A 314 12.07 -15.92 -12.07
C ALA A 314 12.45 -15.94 -10.58
N ASP A 315 12.67 -14.77 -9.97
CA ASP A 315 13.13 -14.62 -8.59
C ASP A 315 12.07 -15.02 -7.54
N VAL A 316 10.78 -14.90 -7.88
CA VAL A 316 9.67 -15.29 -6.98
C VAL A 316 9.02 -16.61 -7.37
N LYS A 317 9.68 -17.41 -8.21
CA LYS A 317 9.18 -18.72 -8.64
C LYS A 317 8.86 -19.61 -7.43
N GLY A 318 7.62 -20.07 -7.35
CA GLY A 318 7.15 -20.92 -6.25
C GLY A 318 6.67 -20.16 -5.01
N ILE A 319 6.41 -18.85 -5.14
CA ILE A 319 5.61 -18.10 -4.20
C ILE A 319 4.17 -18.67 -4.12
N THR A 320 3.60 -18.63 -2.93
CA THR A 320 2.35 -19.30 -2.51
C THR A 320 1.27 -18.32 -2.06
N VAL A 321 1.48 -17.03 -2.33
CA VAL A 321 0.45 -16.00 -2.34
C VAL A 321 0.15 -15.64 -3.79
N ALA A 322 -1.09 -15.25 -4.09
CA ALA A 322 -1.41 -14.77 -5.41
C ALA A 322 -0.69 -13.43 -5.67
N VAL A 323 0.04 -13.37 -6.78
CA VAL A 323 0.78 -12.16 -7.19
C VAL A 323 0.57 -11.92 -8.67
N TRP A 324 0.06 -10.74 -9.00
CA TRP A 324 -0.14 -10.25 -10.35
C TRP A 324 0.79 -9.07 -10.62
N VAL A 325 1.42 -9.05 -11.79
CA VAL A 325 2.35 -7.98 -12.17
C VAL A 325 1.92 -7.32 -13.48
N ASN A 326 2.10 -6.01 -13.55
CA ASN A 326 1.97 -5.25 -14.79
C ASN A 326 2.97 -4.08 -14.81
N THR A 327 3.08 -3.40 -15.94
CA THR A 327 3.83 -2.15 -16.03
C THR A 327 2.86 -0.98 -16.02
N LEU A 328 3.27 0.17 -15.47
CA LEU A 328 2.39 1.35 -15.42
C LEU A 328 1.93 1.82 -16.81
N PRO A 329 2.77 1.84 -17.87
CA PRO A 329 2.31 2.17 -19.23
C PRO A 329 1.22 1.23 -19.75
N ARG A 330 1.36 -0.07 -19.52
CA ARG A 330 0.37 -1.09 -19.92
C ARG A 330 -0.93 -0.99 -19.13
N LEU A 331 -0.82 -0.77 -17.83
CA LEU A 331 -1.97 -0.55 -16.96
C LEU A 331 -2.78 0.67 -17.42
N LYS A 332 -2.12 1.78 -17.77
CA LYS A 332 -2.79 2.98 -18.33
C LYS A 332 -3.52 2.71 -19.65
N ARG A 333 -3.11 1.69 -20.41
CA ARG A 333 -3.76 1.24 -21.65
C ARG A 333 -4.85 0.17 -21.42
N GLY A 334 -5.08 -0.24 -20.18
CA GLY A 334 -6.03 -1.30 -19.83
C GLY A 334 -5.59 -2.69 -20.25
N GLU A 335 -4.28 -2.91 -20.43
CA GLU A 335 -3.74 -4.22 -20.76
C GLU A 335 -3.83 -5.19 -19.57
N PRO A 336 -3.98 -6.51 -19.84
CA PRO A 336 -4.18 -7.51 -18.81
C PRO A 336 -2.98 -7.66 -17.87
N TRP A 337 -3.28 -8.14 -16.66
CA TRP A 337 -2.28 -8.50 -15.65
C TRP A 337 -1.63 -9.84 -15.93
N TYR A 338 -0.38 -10.00 -15.51
CA TYR A 338 0.37 -11.26 -15.62
C TYR A 338 0.44 -11.93 -14.25
N GLU A 339 -0.09 -13.14 -14.12
CA GLU A 339 0.04 -13.93 -12.89
C GLU A 339 1.48 -14.50 -12.78
N ILE A 340 2.12 -14.24 -11.64
CA ILE A 340 3.48 -14.74 -11.32
C ILE A 340 3.55 -15.52 -10.01
N GLY A 341 2.44 -15.55 -9.27
CA GLY A 341 2.28 -16.28 -8.00
C GLY A 341 0.85 -16.78 -7.84
N VAL A 342 0.70 -17.97 -7.27
CA VAL A 342 -0.60 -18.64 -7.09
C VAL A 342 -0.88 -18.75 -5.59
N ASP A 343 -2.13 -18.48 -5.19
CA ASP A 343 -2.55 -18.69 -3.79
C ASP A 343 -2.59 -20.19 -3.48
N ASP A 344 -1.62 -20.66 -2.69
CA ASP A 344 -1.52 -22.05 -2.23
C ASP A 344 -1.42 -22.08 -0.69
N PRO A 345 -2.56 -22.09 0.01
CA PRO A 345 -2.58 -22.14 1.48
C PRO A 345 -1.95 -23.41 2.06
N HIS A 346 -1.95 -24.53 1.34
CA HIS A 346 -1.40 -25.80 1.83
C HIS A 346 0.12 -25.76 1.83
N ARG A 347 0.73 -25.46 0.68
CA ARG A 347 2.18 -25.34 0.55
C ARG A 347 2.75 -24.22 1.42
N ARG A 348 1.99 -23.13 1.62
CA ARG A 348 2.36 -22.07 2.55
C ARG A 348 2.39 -22.55 4.00
N ARG A 349 1.47 -23.42 4.42
CA ARG A 349 1.50 -24.05 5.76
C ARG A 349 2.70 -24.97 5.92
N GLU A 350 3.08 -25.71 4.88
CA GLU A 350 4.29 -26.54 4.91
C GLU A 350 5.56 -25.70 5.08
N ARG A 351 5.62 -24.54 4.41
CA ARG A 351 6.76 -23.61 4.49
C ARG A 351 6.82 -22.84 5.82
N TYR A 352 5.67 -22.49 6.39
CA TYR A 352 5.54 -21.79 7.66
C TYR A 352 4.73 -22.64 8.65
N PRO A 353 5.36 -23.68 9.22
CA PRO A 353 4.67 -24.60 10.11
C PRO A 353 4.16 -23.88 11.35
N GLU A 354 3.08 -24.42 11.89
CA GLU A 354 2.49 -23.91 13.13
C GLU A 354 3.51 -24.00 14.27
N PRO A 355 3.58 -22.99 15.15
CA PRO A 355 4.39 -23.10 16.36
C PRO A 355 3.93 -24.36 17.11
N ALA A 356 4.86 -25.27 17.39
CA ALA A 356 4.56 -26.44 18.22
C ALA A 356 3.94 -25.95 19.54
N GLY A 357 2.80 -26.54 19.92
CA GLY A 357 1.94 -26.06 21.00
C GLY A 357 2.71 -25.73 22.29
N ARG A 358 2.33 -24.60 22.91
CA ARG A 358 2.83 -24.15 24.22
C ARG A 358 1.89 -24.52 25.36
#